data_AF-A0A2U1DNX3-F1
#
_entry.id   AF-A0A2U1DNX3-F1
#
_cell.length_a   1.000
_cell.length_b   1.000
_cell.length_c   1.000
_cell.angle_alpha   90.00
_cell.angle_beta   90.00
_cell.angle_gamma   90.00
#
_symmetry.space_group_name_H-M   'P 1'
#
loop_
_entity.id
_entity.type
_entity.pdbx_description
1 polymer ?
#
loop_
_entity_poly.entity_id
_entity_poly.type
_entity_poly.pdbx_seq_one_letter_code
_entity_poly.pdbx_strand_id
1 'polypeptide(L)'
;MLEICSRGQDIPILFLDIDGVLHPEHCHESKHFCCMPILEGALQQVPECQVVITSTWRLEQSLDALRQRFSRDIAARIAGVTPTFSDLKHVPDTLVSYPREAECHAWRWTNGVQHLPWLALDDRSWNYRPFCSSLLLVDGATGLTGADGAQLVTRLQQLL
;
A
#
# COMPACT_ATOMS: atom_id res chain seq x y z
N MET A 1 -20.43 -17.95 31.67
CA MET A 1 -19.15 -17.52 31.03
C MET A 1 -19.39 -17.50 29.55
N LEU A 2 -19.69 -16.32 28.99
CA LEU A 2 -19.56 -16.11 27.55
C LEU A 2 -18.25 -15.33 27.42
N GLU A 3 -17.25 -15.97 26.83
CA GLU A 3 -16.00 -15.31 26.45
C GLU A 3 -16.37 -14.13 25.55
N ILE A 4 -16.10 -12.93 26.04
CA ILE A 4 -15.97 -11.77 25.18
C ILE A 4 -14.71 -12.05 24.37
N CYS A 5 -14.85 -12.69 23.21
CA CYS A 5 -13.81 -12.64 22.19
C CYS A 5 -13.52 -11.16 21.96
N SER A 6 -12.38 -10.68 22.45
CA SER A 6 -11.84 -9.41 21.99
C SER A 6 -11.82 -9.51 20.47
N ARG A 7 -12.61 -8.68 19.77
CA ARG A 7 -12.34 -8.44 18.36
C ARG A 7 -10.88 -7.99 18.34
N GLY A 8 -9.97 -8.82 17.85
CA GLY A 8 -8.64 -8.34 17.50
C GLY A 8 -8.91 -7.14 16.60
N GLN A 9 -8.38 -5.97 16.93
CA GLN A 9 -8.57 -4.80 16.08
C GLN A 9 -8.11 -5.21 14.69
N ASP A 10 -9.00 -5.12 13.70
CA ASP A 10 -8.67 -5.41 12.32
C ASP A 10 -7.69 -4.31 11.87
N ILE A 11 -6.39 -4.63 11.85
CA ILE A 11 -5.35 -3.65 11.48
C ILE A 11 -5.37 -3.48 9.96
N PRO A 12 -5.77 -2.31 9.41
CA PRO A 12 -5.78 -2.10 7.97
C PRO A 12 -4.38 -2.24 7.36
N ILE A 13 -4.38 -2.74 6.12
CA ILE A 13 -3.18 -2.90 5.31
C ILE A 13 -3.15 -1.81 4.23
N LEU A 14 -2.12 -0.97 4.27
CA LEU A 14 -1.78 -0.06 3.18
C LEU A 14 -0.82 -0.73 2.21
N PHE A 15 -1.28 -0.96 0.98
CA PHE A 15 -0.46 -1.36 -0.15
C PHE A 15 0.09 -0.10 -0.84
N LEU A 16 1.42 0.05 -0.88
CA LEU A 16 2.08 1.31 -1.25
C LEU A 16 2.89 1.15 -2.55
N ASP A 17 2.57 1.96 -3.57
CA ASP A 17 3.51 2.22 -4.67
C ASP A 17 4.50 3.36 -4.31
N ILE A 18 5.55 3.53 -5.11
CA ILE A 18 6.63 4.49 -4.90
C ILE A 18 6.67 5.51 -6.04
N ASP A 19 6.98 5.11 -7.27
CA ASP A 19 6.99 6.05 -8.41
C ASP A 19 5.56 6.52 -8.69
N GLY A 20 5.39 7.82 -8.96
CA GLY A 20 4.06 8.42 -9.13
C GLY A 20 3.31 8.65 -7.81
N VAL A 21 3.81 8.15 -6.67
CA VAL A 21 3.20 8.32 -5.34
C VAL A 21 4.11 9.12 -4.39
N LEU A 22 5.33 8.66 -4.16
CA LEU A 22 6.30 9.30 -3.26
C LEU A 22 7.16 10.36 -3.97
N HIS A 23 7.01 10.46 -5.28
CA HIS A 23 7.57 11.47 -6.18
C HIS A 23 6.89 11.34 -7.55
N PRO A 24 6.96 12.36 -8.43
CA PRO A 24 6.45 12.23 -9.79
C PRO A 24 7.11 11.08 -10.56
N GLU A 25 6.32 10.29 -11.31
CA GLU A 25 6.78 9.06 -12.00
C GLU A 25 8.01 9.26 -12.89
N HIS A 26 8.13 10.45 -13.50
CA HIS A 26 9.20 10.78 -14.44
C HIS A 26 10.10 11.92 -13.92
N CYS A 27 10.40 11.93 -12.62
CA CYS A 27 11.33 12.89 -12.04
C CYS A 27 12.79 12.42 -12.10
N HIS A 28 13.72 13.38 -11.98
CA HIS A 28 15.14 13.09 -11.75
C HIS A 28 15.33 12.43 -10.36
N GLU A 29 16.30 11.53 -10.22
CA GLU A 29 16.54 10.75 -8.99
C GLU A 29 16.71 11.61 -7.73
N SER A 30 17.24 12.83 -7.87
CA SER A 30 17.36 13.80 -6.76
C SER A 30 16.02 14.26 -6.17
N LYS A 31 14.91 13.94 -6.82
CA LYS A 31 13.53 14.19 -6.36
C LYS A 31 12.86 12.94 -5.82
N HIS A 32 13.49 11.77 -5.86
CA HIS A 32 12.92 10.56 -5.28
C HIS A 32 12.56 10.80 -3.81
N PHE A 33 11.39 10.30 -3.41
CA PHE A 33 10.84 10.41 -2.06
C PHE A 33 10.57 11.86 -1.59
N CYS A 34 10.45 12.84 -2.49
CA CYS A 34 10.12 14.21 -2.12
C CYS A 34 8.75 14.34 -1.41
N CYS A 35 7.83 13.40 -1.61
CA CYS A 35 6.53 13.35 -0.94
C CYS A 35 6.51 12.46 0.31
N MET A 36 7.65 11.88 0.72
CA MET A 36 7.74 11.05 1.94
C MET A 36 7.19 11.75 3.20
N PRO A 37 7.46 13.04 3.47
CA PRO A 37 6.91 13.71 4.65
C PRO A 37 5.37 13.70 4.70
N ILE A 38 4.70 13.70 3.54
CA ILE A 38 3.23 13.63 3.45
C ILE A 38 2.75 12.23 3.83
N LEU A 39 3.37 11.18 3.27
CA LEU A 39 3.05 9.80 3.62
C LEU A 39 3.25 9.56 5.12
N GLU A 40 4.43 9.90 5.65
CA GLU A 40 4.75 9.62 7.06
C GLU A 40 3.87 10.43 8.01
N GLY A 41 3.57 11.69 7.68
CA GLY A 41 2.64 12.51 8.46
C GLY A 41 1.21 11.96 8.47
N ALA A 42 0.76 11.35 7.37
CA ALA A 42 -0.53 10.63 7.34
C ALA A 42 -0.49 9.36 8.19
N LEU A 43 0.56 8.53 8.03
CA LEU A 43 0.71 7.28 8.78
C LEU A 43 0.94 7.51 10.29
N GLN A 44 1.50 8.64 10.71
CA GLN A 44 1.61 8.99 12.13
C GLN A 44 0.24 9.24 12.79
N GLN A 45 -0.77 9.66 12.02
CA GLN A 45 -2.13 9.87 12.51
C GLN A 45 -2.96 8.58 12.59
N VAL A 46 -2.46 7.49 12.00
CA VAL A 46 -3.09 6.16 12.02
C VAL A 46 -2.02 5.11 12.36
N PRO A 47 -1.58 5.04 13.63
CA PRO A 47 -0.52 4.12 14.03
C PRO A 47 -0.91 2.64 13.87
N GLU A 48 -2.20 2.32 13.95
CA GLU A 48 -2.79 1.00 13.71
C GLU A 48 -2.92 0.69 12.20
N CYS A 49 -1.83 0.81 11.44
CA CYS A 49 -1.79 0.47 10.02
C CYS A 49 -0.51 -0.30 9.70
N GLN A 50 -0.63 -1.41 8.98
CA GLN A 50 0.51 -2.11 8.38
C GLN A 50 0.76 -1.62 6.96
N VAL A 51 2.02 -1.61 6.54
CA VAL A 51 2.40 -1.22 5.17
C VAL A 51 2.97 -2.42 4.43
N VAL A 52 2.57 -2.60 3.17
CA VAL A 52 3.15 -3.58 2.25
C VAL A 52 3.54 -2.85 0.98
N ILE A 53 4.80 -3.00 0.57
CA ILE A 53 5.29 -2.32 -0.64
C ILE A 53 4.86 -3.14 -1.85
N THR A 54 4.23 -2.46 -2.81
CA THR A 54 3.74 -3.06 -4.05
C THR A 54 4.43 -2.54 -5.30
N SER A 55 5.26 -1.51 -5.12
CA SER A 55 6.07 -0.93 -6.18
C SER A 55 6.96 -1.97 -6.89
N THR A 56 7.25 -1.72 -8.16
CA THR A 56 8.22 -2.50 -8.95
C THR A 56 9.64 -2.42 -8.38
N TRP A 57 9.95 -1.45 -7.53
CA TRP A 57 11.25 -1.38 -6.84
C TRP A 57 11.60 -2.65 -6.06
N ARG A 58 10.58 -3.39 -5.57
CA ARG A 58 10.76 -4.68 -4.89
C ARG A 58 11.37 -5.79 -5.76
N LEU A 59 11.34 -5.62 -7.09
CA LEU A 59 11.90 -6.58 -8.04
C LEU A 59 13.43 -6.48 -8.11
N GLU A 60 13.98 -5.32 -7.73
CA GLU A 60 15.41 -5.01 -7.83
C GLU A 60 16.06 -4.74 -6.47
N GLN A 61 15.26 -4.41 -5.45
CA GLN A 61 15.73 -4.06 -4.11
C GLN A 61 15.19 -5.04 -3.06
N SER A 62 16.05 -5.39 -2.10
CA SER A 62 15.63 -6.20 -0.95
C SER A 62 14.65 -5.42 -0.06
N LEU A 63 13.83 -6.14 0.70
CA LEU A 63 12.92 -5.53 1.69
C LEU A 63 13.67 -4.64 2.69
N ASP A 64 14.88 -5.04 3.12
CA ASP A 64 15.67 -4.26 4.05
C ASP A 64 16.20 -2.97 3.41
N ALA A 65 16.60 -3.00 2.14
CA ALA A 65 17.00 -1.80 1.40
C ALA A 65 15.82 -0.83 1.23
N LEU A 66 14.62 -1.36 0.98
CA LEU A 66 13.39 -0.55 0.89
C LEU A 66 13.05 0.07 2.26
N ARG A 67 13.11 -0.70 3.35
CA ARG A 67 12.85 -0.20 4.71
C ARG A 67 13.77 0.95 5.12
N GLN A 68 15.02 0.96 4.67
CA GLN A 68 15.98 2.02 4.97
C GLN A 68 15.59 3.40 4.41
N ARG A 69 14.61 3.48 3.50
CA ARG A 69 14.09 4.74 2.96
C ARG A 69 13.13 5.46 3.92
N PHE A 70 12.59 4.76 4.90
CA PHE A 70 11.54 5.25 5.81
C PHE A 70 12.12 5.59 7.19
N SER A 71 11.43 6.47 7.92
CA SER A 71 11.72 6.69 9.33
C SER A 71 11.52 5.40 10.13
N ARG A 72 12.23 5.28 11.25
CA ARG A 72 12.30 4.04 12.05
C ARG A 72 10.91 3.49 12.41
N ASP A 73 9.98 4.36 12.78
CA ASP A 73 8.64 3.97 13.22
C ASP A 73 7.75 3.52 12.05
N ILE A 74 8.00 4.05 10.84
CA ILE A 74 7.30 3.63 9.62
C ILE A 74 7.91 2.33 9.10
N ALA A 75 9.25 2.23 9.08
CA ALA A 75 9.97 1.03 8.68
C ALA A 75 9.57 -0.20 9.50
N ALA A 76 9.32 -0.03 10.80
CA ALA A 76 8.84 -1.08 11.69
C ALA A 76 7.42 -1.58 11.35
N ARG A 77 6.62 -0.77 10.65
CA ARG A 77 5.26 -1.11 10.20
C ARG A 77 5.22 -1.75 8.82
N ILE A 78 6.34 -1.78 8.09
CA ILE A 78 6.44 -2.45 6.79
C ILE A 78 6.48 -3.96 7.02
N ALA A 79 5.35 -4.62 6.77
CA ALA A 79 5.15 -6.05 6.94
C ALA A 79 5.83 -6.87 5.83
N GLY A 80 6.04 -6.28 4.65
CA GLY A 80 6.74 -6.95 3.56
C GLY A 80 6.53 -6.28 2.20
N VAL A 81 6.68 -7.09 1.16
CA VAL A 81 6.43 -6.73 -0.24
C VAL A 81 5.45 -7.72 -0.88
N THR A 82 4.69 -7.31 -1.89
CA THR A 82 3.83 -8.24 -2.65
C THR A 82 4.65 -9.22 -3.50
N PRO A 83 4.10 -10.42 -3.81
CA PRO A 83 4.67 -11.28 -4.86
C PRO A 83 4.63 -10.58 -6.23
N THR A 84 5.34 -11.15 -7.21
CA THR A 84 5.24 -10.72 -8.62
C THR A 84 4.03 -11.38 -9.27
N PHE A 85 3.27 -10.62 -10.05
CA PHE A 85 2.09 -11.14 -10.76
C PHE A 85 2.38 -12.40 -11.59
N SER A 86 3.54 -12.45 -12.27
CA SER A 86 3.96 -13.60 -13.09
C SER A 86 4.15 -14.90 -12.31
N ASP A 87 4.38 -14.81 -11.00
CA ASP A 87 4.64 -15.97 -10.13
C ASP A 87 3.35 -16.50 -9.49
N LEU A 88 2.21 -15.83 -9.72
CA LEU A 88 0.92 -16.22 -9.17
C LEU A 88 0.35 -17.42 -9.93
N LYS A 89 0.05 -18.51 -9.19
CA LYS A 89 -0.42 -19.77 -9.79
C LYS A 89 -1.93 -19.83 -10.03
N HIS A 90 -2.71 -19.06 -9.26
CA HIS A 90 -4.18 -19.12 -9.28
C HIS A 90 -4.77 -17.70 -9.18
N VAL A 91 -4.59 -16.93 -10.25
CA VAL A 91 -5.23 -15.61 -10.37
C VAL A 91 -6.68 -15.81 -10.81
N PRO A 92 -7.69 -15.33 -10.06
CA PRO A 92 -9.07 -15.37 -10.51
C PRO A 92 -9.24 -14.64 -11.85
N ASP A 93 -10.07 -15.16 -12.76
CA ASP A 93 -10.31 -14.54 -14.08
C ASP A 93 -10.68 -13.05 -13.98
N THR A 94 -11.39 -12.67 -12.91
CA THR A 94 -11.78 -11.28 -12.64
C THR A 94 -10.60 -10.35 -12.31
N LEU A 95 -9.41 -10.88 -12.05
CA LEU A 95 -8.21 -10.15 -11.66
C LEU A 95 -7.04 -10.31 -12.65
N VAL A 96 -7.19 -11.13 -13.70
CA VAL A 96 -6.12 -11.36 -14.70
C VAL A 96 -5.68 -10.07 -15.39
N SER A 97 -6.61 -9.13 -15.59
CA SER A 97 -6.33 -7.81 -16.19
C SER A 97 -5.91 -6.73 -15.18
N TYR A 98 -5.81 -7.06 -13.89
CA TYR A 98 -5.60 -6.10 -12.79
C TYR A 98 -4.46 -6.58 -11.90
N PRO A 99 -3.21 -6.48 -12.39
CA PRO A 99 -2.09 -7.21 -11.81
C PRO A 99 -1.77 -6.79 -10.38
N ARG A 100 -1.81 -5.48 -10.07
CA ARG A 100 -1.48 -5.00 -8.72
C ARG A 100 -2.55 -5.39 -7.71
N GLU A 101 -3.82 -5.34 -8.10
CA GLU A 101 -4.90 -5.85 -7.24
C GLU A 101 -4.73 -7.35 -6.97
N ALA A 102 -4.41 -8.16 -7.99
CA ALA A 102 -4.13 -9.58 -7.83
C ALA A 102 -2.95 -9.85 -6.87
N GLU A 103 -1.86 -9.07 -6.98
CA GLU A 103 -0.71 -9.13 -6.08
C GLU A 103 -1.09 -8.81 -4.62
N CYS A 104 -1.89 -7.76 -4.39
CA CYS A 104 -2.42 -7.42 -3.07
C CYS A 104 -3.27 -8.56 -2.48
N HIS A 105 -4.15 -9.15 -3.29
CA HIS A 105 -4.95 -10.31 -2.89
C HIS A 105 -4.09 -11.52 -2.55
N ALA A 106 -3.09 -11.84 -3.39
CA ALA A 106 -2.19 -12.96 -3.18
C ALA A 106 -1.34 -12.80 -1.90
N TRP A 107 -0.85 -11.59 -1.63
CA TRP A 107 -0.13 -11.31 -0.39
C TRP A 107 -1.01 -11.53 0.84
N ARG A 108 -2.24 -11.00 0.84
CA ARG A 108 -3.15 -11.17 1.97
C ARG A 108 -3.49 -12.64 2.22
N TRP A 109 -3.73 -13.41 1.16
CA TRP A 109 -4.03 -14.84 1.28
C TRP A 109 -2.85 -15.63 1.84
N THR A 110 -1.65 -15.38 1.33
CA THR A 110 -0.41 -16.05 1.77
C THR A 110 -0.09 -15.78 3.24
N ASN A 111 -0.45 -14.60 3.73
CA ASN A 111 -0.23 -14.19 5.12
C ASN A 111 -1.43 -14.49 6.05
N GLY A 112 -2.51 -15.13 5.55
CA GLY A 112 -3.69 -15.46 6.37
C GLY A 112 -4.51 -14.27 6.83
N VAL A 113 -4.39 -13.12 6.15
CA VAL A 113 -5.01 -11.84 6.50
C VAL A 113 -6.01 -11.36 5.44
N GLN A 114 -6.62 -12.28 4.69
CA GLN A 114 -7.62 -11.95 3.66
C GLN A 114 -8.88 -11.27 4.21
N HIS A 115 -9.14 -11.41 5.52
CA HIS A 115 -10.26 -10.78 6.21
C HIS A 115 -9.97 -9.33 6.60
N LEU A 116 -8.69 -8.93 6.66
CA LEU A 116 -8.32 -7.58 7.05
C LEU A 116 -8.67 -6.58 5.93
N PRO A 117 -9.17 -5.39 6.31
CA PRO A 117 -9.42 -4.31 5.37
C PRO A 117 -8.11 -3.81 4.77
N TRP A 118 -8.19 -3.25 3.57
CA TRP A 118 -7.01 -2.78 2.86
C TRP A 118 -7.31 -1.59 1.97
N LEU A 119 -6.26 -0.81 1.74
CA LEU A 119 -6.21 0.33 0.85
C LEU A 119 -4.93 0.25 0.02
N ALA A 120 -5.02 0.44 -1.28
CA ALA A 120 -3.89 0.71 -2.15
C ALA A 120 -3.73 2.22 -2.33
N LEU A 121 -2.48 2.67 -2.32
CA LEU A 121 -2.08 4.01 -2.70
C LEU A 121 -1.17 3.91 -3.91
N ASP A 122 -1.69 4.34 -5.07
CA ASP A 122 -1.12 4.04 -6.38
C ASP A 122 -1.55 5.12 -7.38
N ASP A 123 -0.75 5.37 -8.41
CA ASP A 123 -1.04 6.33 -9.48
C ASP A 123 -1.67 5.67 -10.73
N ARG A 124 -1.62 4.34 -10.83
CA ARG A 124 -2.02 3.61 -12.03
C ARG A 124 -3.36 2.92 -11.85
N SER A 125 -4.43 3.63 -12.16
CA SER A 125 -5.81 3.10 -12.08
C SER A 125 -6.03 1.78 -12.82
N TRP A 126 -5.38 1.55 -13.97
CA TRP A 126 -5.53 0.32 -14.78
C TRP A 126 -4.94 -0.94 -14.13
N ASN A 127 -4.19 -0.81 -13.04
CA ASN A 127 -3.71 -1.94 -12.27
C ASN A 127 -4.78 -2.55 -11.34
N TYR A 128 -5.95 -1.91 -11.24
CA TYR A 128 -7.06 -2.26 -10.35
C TYR A 128 -8.36 -2.33 -11.16
N ARG A 129 -9.33 -3.09 -10.64
CA ARG A 129 -10.67 -3.17 -11.24
C ARG A 129 -11.32 -1.78 -11.32
N PRO A 130 -12.16 -1.52 -12.35
CA PRO A 130 -12.98 -0.31 -12.39
C PRO A 130 -13.75 -0.12 -11.08
N PHE A 131 -13.75 1.11 -10.57
CA PHE A 131 -14.42 1.46 -9.31
C PHE A 131 -13.92 0.69 -8.08
N CYS A 132 -12.66 0.23 -8.08
CA CYS A 132 -12.05 -0.42 -6.92
C CYS A 132 -12.11 0.51 -5.69
N SER A 133 -13.01 0.20 -4.75
CA SER A 133 -13.21 1.01 -3.56
C SER A 133 -11.99 1.01 -2.64
N SER A 134 -11.09 0.04 -2.79
CA SER A 134 -9.83 -0.06 -2.06
C SER A 134 -8.67 0.68 -2.72
N LEU A 135 -8.87 1.43 -3.80
CA LEU A 135 -7.82 2.27 -4.39
C LEU A 135 -7.99 3.74 -3.97
N LEU A 136 -6.94 4.34 -3.41
CA LEU A 136 -6.73 5.78 -3.39
C LEU A 136 -5.79 6.12 -4.56
N LEU A 137 -6.37 6.69 -5.61
CA LEU A 137 -5.65 7.06 -6.82
C LEU A 137 -4.97 8.42 -6.63
N VAL A 138 -3.68 8.49 -6.94
CA VAL A 138 -2.87 9.71 -6.89
C VAL A 138 -2.54 10.17 -8.32
N ASP A 139 -2.34 11.47 -8.53
CA ASP A 139 -1.80 11.97 -9.79
C ASP A 139 -0.29 11.68 -9.88
N GLY A 140 0.09 10.76 -10.77
CA GLY A 140 1.47 10.36 -11.01
C GLY A 140 2.40 11.49 -11.47
N ALA A 141 1.85 12.59 -12.00
CA ALA A 141 2.65 13.75 -12.39
C ALA A 141 3.11 14.61 -11.19
N THR A 142 2.42 14.51 -10.05
CA THR A 142 2.78 15.27 -8.84
C THR A 142 3.24 14.39 -7.70
N GLY A 143 2.81 13.13 -7.64
CA GLY A 143 2.86 12.34 -6.42
C GLY A 143 1.85 12.84 -5.39
N LEU A 144 1.96 12.34 -4.17
CA LEU A 144 1.12 12.72 -3.04
C LEU A 144 1.18 14.24 -2.81
N THR A 145 0.00 14.84 -2.75
CA THR A 145 -0.20 16.20 -2.27
C THR A 145 -0.70 16.20 -0.82
N GLY A 146 -0.72 17.37 -0.16
CA GLY A 146 -1.30 17.48 1.17
C GLY A 146 -2.79 17.09 1.23
N ALA A 147 -3.53 17.30 0.14
CA ALA A 147 -4.93 16.88 0.05
C ALA A 147 -5.05 15.35 -0.01
N ASP A 148 -4.21 14.68 -0.79
CA ASP A 148 -4.16 13.22 -0.86
C ASP A 148 -3.76 12.61 0.50
N GLY A 149 -2.82 13.25 1.20
CA GLY A 149 -2.45 12.86 2.56
C GLY A 149 -3.62 12.93 3.54
N ALA A 150 -4.42 14.00 3.50
CA ALA A 150 -5.63 14.11 4.33
C ALA A 150 -6.70 13.07 3.96
N GLN A 151 -6.84 12.78 2.66
CA GLN A 151 -7.74 11.73 2.19
C GLN A 151 -7.27 10.34 2.62
N LEU A 152 -5.97 10.08 2.58
CA LEU A 152 -5.35 8.84 3.04
C LEU A 152 -5.67 8.59 4.52
N VAL A 153 -5.48 9.60 5.38
CA VAL A 153 -5.85 9.52 6.81
C VAL A 153 -7.32 9.16 6.97
N THR A 154 -8.21 9.90 6.30
CA THR A 154 -9.67 9.68 6.38
C THR A 154 -10.03 8.25 5.96
N ARG A 155 -9.44 7.77 4.87
CA ARG A 155 -9.71 6.45 4.31
C ARG A 155 -9.19 5.33 5.19
N LEU A 156 -8.01 5.47 5.78
CA LEU A 156 -7.46 4.48 6.72
C LEU A 156 -8.26 4.43 8.02
N GLN A 157 -8.69 5.58 8.56
CA GLN A 157 -9.53 5.64 9.76
C GLN A 157 -10.90 4.99 9.56
N GLN A 158 -11.46 5.04 8.36
CA GLN A 158 -12.72 4.35 8.01
C GLN A 158 -12.59 2.82 7.96
N LEU A 159 -11.36 2.30 7.97
CA LEU A 159 -11.09 0.86 7.96
C LEU A 159 -10.82 0.27 9.36
N LEU A 160 -10.73 1.11 10.40
CA LEU A 160 -10.61 0.71 11.81
C LEU A 160 -11.98 0.36 12.42
#